data_AF-A0A661WSY3-F1
#
_entry.id   AF-A0A661WSY3-F1
#
_cell.length_a   1.000
_cell.length_b   1.000
_cell.length_c   1.000
_cell.angle_alpha   90.00
_cell.angle_beta   90.00
_cell.angle_gamma   90.00
#
_symmetry.space_group_name_H-M   'P 1'
#
loop_
_entity.id
_entity.type
_entity.pdbx_description
1 polymer ?
#
loop_
_entity_poly.entity_id
_entity_poly.type
_entity_poly.pdbx_seq_one_letter_code
_entity_poly.pdbx_strand_id
1 'polypeptide(L)'
;MISISPTLREKMPEVCIGLLAVREAGNCPDHPALREARQGLEVELRARFKDLDRKGLRALAVFSAYDSFYHSFRKTYHVQLQLESVLFKGKPIIAPSALVGAMFMAELQTGLLTAAHDLIALELPLMADIASGEESYQRLDGTHQELKAGDLYIRDRQGILSSVIYGPDHRTRIKPGTNQAVYTTYGPPGISRKQMLEELEILEGYLRLFAPQLEREILEVL
;
A
#
# COMPACT_ATOMS: atom_id res chain seq x y z
N MET A 1 -12.04 1.99 12.92
CA MET A 1 -11.02 0.99 13.38
C MET A 1 -9.60 1.55 13.28
N ILE A 2 -9.43 2.67 12.58
CA ILE A 2 -8.24 3.49 12.51
C ILE A 2 -8.59 4.94 12.92
N SER A 3 -7.60 5.73 13.33
CA SER A 3 -7.74 7.16 13.60
C SER A 3 -6.48 7.91 13.17
N ILE A 4 -6.58 9.22 12.94
CA ILE A 4 -5.44 10.09 12.64
C ILE A 4 -5.07 10.84 13.92
N SER A 5 -3.80 10.78 14.34
CA SER A 5 -3.32 11.46 15.54
C SER A 5 -3.52 12.98 15.42
N PRO A 6 -3.71 13.71 16.54
CA PRO A 6 -3.79 15.17 16.51
C PRO A 6 -2.55 15.81 15.89
N THR A 7 -1.36 15.28 16.22
CA THR A 7 -0.08 15.79 15.70
C THR A 7 0.05 15.60 14.19
N LEU A 8 -0.38 14.45 13.66
CA LEU A 8 -0.41 14.24 12.22
C LEU A 8 -1.41 15.20 11.55
N ARG A 9 -2.61 15.34 12.11
CA ARG A 9 -3.63 16.24 11.55
C ARG A 9 -3.19 17.71 11.54
N GLU A 10 -2.42 18.14 12.53
CA GLU A 10 -1.85 19.49 12.60
C GLU A 10 -0.73 19.67 11.56
N LYS A 11 0.23 18.74 11.49
CA LYS A 11 1.40 18.85 10.59
C LYS A 11 1.06 18.59 9.13
N MET A 12 0.01 17.79 8.87
CA MET A 12 -0.40 17.39 7.52
C MET A 12 -1.93 17.33 7.40
N PRO A 13 -2.61 18.49 7.34
CA PRO A 13 -4.08 18.56 7.34
C PRO A 13 -4.76 17.87 6.15
N GLU A 14 -4.05 17.77 5.03
CA GLU A 14 -4.53 17.16 3.79
C GLU A 14 -4.16 15.67 3.67
N VAL A 15 -3.63 15.06 4.74
CA VAL A 15 -3.36 13.62 4.75
C VAL A 15 -4.66 12.84 4.59
N CYS A 16 -4.63 11.81 3.76
CA CYS A 16 -5.74 10.89 3.57
C CYS A 16 -5.27 9.47 3.89
N ILE A 17 -6.03 8.73 4.71
CA ILE A 17 -5.67 7.37 5.10
C ILE A 17 -6.78 6.41 4.72
N GLY A 18 -6.45 5.41 3.91
CA GLY A 18 -7.36 4.33 3.52
C GLY A 18 -7.16 3.08 4.38
N LEU A 19 -8.26 2.41 4.70
CA LEU A 19 -8.28 1.14 5.40
C LEU A 19 -9.29 0.20 4.73
N LEU A 20 -8.84 -0.98 4.32
CA LEU A 20 -9.68 -2.11 3.94
C LEU A 20 -9.36 -3.28 4.85
N ALA A 21 -10.35 -3.81 5.57
CA ALA A 21 -10.20 -5.09 6.29
C ALA A 21 -11.18 -6.11 5.74
N VAL A 22 -10.67 -7.32 5.54
CA VAL A 22 -11.40 -8.42 4.92
C VAL A 22 -11.20 -9.72 5.69
N ARG A 23 -12.24 -10.56 5.68
CA ARG A 23 -12.21 -11.96 6.15
C ARG A 23 -12.46 -12.91 4.99
N GLU A 24 -12.21 -14.19 5.25
CA GLU A 24 -12.36 -15.27 4.28
C GLU A 24 -11.55 -15.05 2.99
N ALA A 25 -10.38 -14.43 3.16
CA ALA A 25 -9.41 -14.14 2.12
C ALA A 25 -8.17 -15.01 2.31
N GLY A 26 -8.31 -16.30 2.01
CA GLY A 26 -7.26 -17.31 2.21
C GLY A 26 -6.04 -17.01 1.36
N ASN A 27 -4.88 -16.83 1.99
CA ASN A 27 -3.64 -16.61 1.28
C ASN A 27 -3.20 -17.89 0.56
N CYS A 28 -2.65 -17.72 -0.64
CA CYS A 28 -2.03 -18.81 -1.39
C CYS A 28 -0.79 -18.28 -2.14
N PRO A 29 0.17 -19.15 -2.51
CA PRO A 29 1.35 -18.71 -3.26
C PRO A 29 1.01 -18.08 -4.61
N ASP A 30 -0.03 -18.59 -5.29
CA ASP A 30 -0.52 -18.07 -6.56
C ASP A 30 -1.96 -18.57 -6.84
N HIS A 31 -2.68 -17.89 -7.72
CA HIS A 31 -4.02 -18.28 -8.18
C HIS A 31 -4.19 -18.01 -9.68
N PRO A 32 -4.77 -18.93 -10.49
CA PRO A 32 -4.90 -18.77 -11.93
C PRO A 32 -5.60 -17.47 -12.36
N ALA A 33 -6.73 -17.12 -11.73
CA ALA A 33 -7.47 -15.91 -12.07
C ALA A 33 -6.67 -14.62 -11.76
N LEU A 34 -5.90 -14.62 -10.67
CA LEU A 34 -5.04 -13.48 -10.32
C LEU A 34 -3.87 -13.38 -11.30
N ARG A 35 -3.29 -14.52 -11.71
CA ARG A 35 -2.24 -14.58 -12.73
C ARG A 35 -2.71 -14.04 -14.09
N GLU A 36 -3.91 -14.41 -14.52
CA GLU A 36 -4.53 -13.90 -15.75
C GLU A 36 -4.77 -12.38 -15.65
N ALA A 37 -5.41 -11.92 -14.58
CA ALA A 37 -5.63 -10.49 -14.36
C ALA A 37 -4.32 -9.69 -14.34
N ARG A 38 -3.27 -10.24 -13.75
CA ARG A 38 -1.93 -9.64 -13.74
C ARG A 38 -1.34 -9.47 -15.13
N GLN A 39 -1.44 -10.48 -15.98
CA GLN A 39 -0.99 -10.40 -17.37
C GLN A 39 -1.79 -9.35 -18.16
N GLY A 40 -3.11 -9.32 -17.95
CA GLY A 40 -3.98 -8.29 -18.51
C GLY A 40 -3.57 -6.88 -18.08
N LEU A 41 -3.35 -6.67 -16.78
CA LEU A 41 -2.92 -5.39 -16.22
C LEU A 41 -1.57 -4.94 -16.80
N GLU A 42 -0.61 -5.85 -16.98
CA GLU A 42 0.67 -5.49 -17.61
C GLU A 42 0.50 -4.96 -19.05
N VAL A 43 -0.40 -5.56 -19.84
CA VAL A 43 -0.72 -5.10 -21.19
C VAL A 43 -1.43 -3.75 -21.13
N GLU A 44 -2.40 -3.61 -20.23
CA GLU A 44 -3.15 -2.36 -20.01
C GLU A 44 -2.21 -1.22 -19.64
N LEU A 45 -1.35 -1.40 -18.63
CA LEU A 45 -0.42 -0.37 -18.16
C LEU A 45 0.54 0.08 -19.27
N ARG A 46 1.09 -0.88 -20.03
CA ARG A 46 1.96 -0.56 -21.17
C ARG A 46 1.22 0.22 -22.25
N ALA A 47 -0.04 -0.12 -22.53
CA ALA A 47 -0.86 0.61 -23.49
C ALA A 47 -1.23 2.02 -22.98
N ARG A 48 -1.63 2.14 -21.71
CA ARG A 48 -2.06 3.38 -21.06
C ARG A 48 -0.95 4.42 -20.99
N PHE A 49 0.28 3.99 -20.75
CA PHE A 49 1.43 4.88 -20.56
C PHE A 49 2.44 4.87 -21.72
N LYS A 50 2.07 4.31 -22.88
CA LYS A 50 2.98 4.12 -24.03
C LYS A 50 3.68 5.39 -24.51
N ASP A 51 3.00 6.54 -24.40
CA ASP A 51 3.47 7.83 -24.91
C ASP A 51 4.17 8.68 -23.83
N LEU A 52 4.30 8.15 -22.60
CA LEU A 52 4.98 8.84 -21.49
C LEU A 52 6.40 8.31 -21.31
N ASP A 53 7.34 9.23 -21.16
CA ASP A 53 8.65 8.92 -20.60
C ASP A 53 8.61 8.98 -19.06
N ARG A 54 9.77 8.76 -18.40
CA ARG A 54 9.88 8.83 -16.94
C ARG A 54 9.45 10.18 -16.37
N LYS A 55 9.71 11.28 -17.09
CA LYS A 55 9.37 12.62 -16.64
C LYS A 55 7.86 12.85 -16.75
N GLY A 56 7.25 12.40 -17.84
CA GLY A 56 5.79 12.43 -18.05
C GLY A 56 5.05 11.61 -16.99
N LEU A 57 5.54 10.41 -16.66
CA LEU A 57 4.97 9.58 -15.61
C LEU A 57 5.02 10.28 -14.25
N ARG A 58 6.19 10.81 -13.85
CA ARG A 58 6.37 11.55 -12.60
C ARG A 58 5.47 12.79 -12.51
N ALA A 59 5.13 13.42 -13.64
CA ALA A 59 4.30 14.62 -13.68
C ALA A 59 2.81 14.34 -13.48
N LEU A 60 2.35 13.08 -13.54
CA LEU A 60 0.97 12.75 -13.21
C LEU A 60 0.70 13.05 -11.73
N ALA A 61 -0.53 13.50 -11.43
CA ALA A 61 -0.90 14.05 -10.12
C ALA A 61 -0.53 13.13 -8.94
N VAL A 62 -0.85 11.83 -9.05
CA VAL A 62 -0.55 10.84 -7.99
C VAL A 62 0.96 10.72 -7.75
N PHE A 63 1.73 10.46 -8.81
CA PHE A 63 3.19 10.28 -8.68
C PHE A 63 3.89 11.55 -8.22
N SER A 64 3.43 12.72 -8.66
CA SER A 64 3.94 14.02 -8.20
C SER A 64 3.70 14.26 -6.70
N ALA A 65 2.53 13.86 -6.18
CA ALA A 65 2.23 13.95 -4.75
C ALA A 65 3.18 13.07 -3.90
N TYR A 66 3.35 11.81 -4.28
CA TYR A 66 4.30 10.93 -3.59
C TYR A 66 5.75 11.37 -3.76
N ASP A 67 6.15 11.82 -4.95
CA ASP A 67 7.50 12.32 -5.19
C ASP A 67 7.82 13.54 -4.31
N SER A 68 6.87 14.47 -4.16
CA SER A 68 7.00 15.62 -3.27
C SER A 68 7.18 15.19 -1.81
N PHE A 69 6.42 14.20 -1.35
CA PHE A 69 6.58 13.62 -0.02
C PHE A 69 7.97 12.96 0.15
N TYR A 70 8.35 12.08 -0.78
CA TYR A 70 9.62 11.34 -0.77
C TYR A 70 10.86 12.24 -0.87
N HIS A 71 10.74 13.40 -1.51
CA HIS A 71 11.84 14.35 -1.70
C HIS A 71 12.46 14.77 -0.37
N SER A 72 11.64 15.02 0.65
CA SER A 72 12.09 15.38 2.00
C SER A 72 13.00 14.33 2.65
N PHE A 73 12.88 13.07 2.23
CA PHE A 73 13.67 11.95 2.74
C PHE A 73 14.89 11.60 1.86
N ARG A 74 15.09 12.33 0.75
CA ARG A 74 16.09 12.04 -0.30
C ARG A 74 15.97 10.62 -0.85
N LYS A 75 14.73 10.17 -1.05
CA LYS A 75 14.41 8.87 -1.62
C LYS A 75 13.55 9.05 -2.88
N THR A 76 13.41 7.95 -3.63
CA THR A 76 12.57 7.90 -4.82
C THR A 76 11.34 7.05 -4.52
N TYR A 77 10.19 7.45 -5.06
CA TYR A 77 8.95 6.72 -4.84
C TYR A 77 9.03 5.32 -5.49
N HIS A 78 8.92 4.28 -4.66
CA HIS A 78 9.22 2.92 -5.09
C HIS A 78 8.14 2.30 -5.98
N VAL A 79 6.86 2.65 -5.79
CA VAL A 79 5.77 2.22 -6.69
C VAL A 79 6.00 2.78 -8.11
N GLN A 80 6.45 4.04 -8.23
CA GLN A 80 6.85 4.57 -9.53
C GLN A 80 7.99 3.75 -10.15
N LEU A 81 9.04 3.42 -9.39
CA LEU A 81 10.14 2.59 -9.89
C LEU A 81 9.69 1.19 -10.34
N GLN A 82 8.73 0.60 -9.61
CA GLN A 82 8.14 -0.69 -9.95
C GLN A 82 7.34 -0.59 -11.25
N LEU A 83 6.49 0.43 -11.38
CA LEU A 83 5.73 0.71 -12.61
C LEU A 83 6.67 0.94 -13.80
N GLU A 84 7.71 1.77 -13.65
CA GLU A 84 8.72 1.99 -14.69
C GLU A 84 9.40 0.70 -15.15
N SER A 85 9.56 -0.28 -14.24
CA SER A 85 10.13 -1.58 -14.59
C SER A 85 9.19 -2.43 -15.45
N VAL A 86 7.87 -2.34 -15.22
CA VAL A 86 6.85 -3.01 -16.03
C VAL A 86 6.73 -2.34 -17.41
N LEU A 87 6.72 -1.01 -17.43
CA LEU A 87 6.54 -0.21 -18.64
C LEU A 87 7.76 -0.24 -19.56
N PHE A 88 8.94 0.10 -19.03
CA PHE A 88 10.13 0.39 -19.85
C PHE A 88 11.11 -0.77 -19.95
N LYS A 89 11.00 -1.76 -19.05
CA LYS A 89 11.87 -2.96 -19.07
C LYS A 89 11.10 -4.24 -19.38
N GLY A 90 9.78 -4.15 -19.60
CA GLY A 90 8.93 -5.30 -19.86
C GLY A 90 8.94 -6.35 -18.76
N LYS A 91 9.29 -5.97 -17.52
CA LYS A 91 9.30 -6.94 -16.41
C LYS A 91 7.87 -7.35 -16.08
N PRO A 92 7.66 -8.62 -15.70
CA PRO A 92 6.38 -9.05 -15.19
C PRO A 92 6.17 -8.50 -13.77
N ILE A 93 4.90 -8.37 -13.38
CA ILE A 93 4.52 -8.11 -12.00
C ILE A 93 4.78 -9.40 -11.21
N ILE A 94 5.57 -9.35 -10.14
CA ILE A 94 5.90 -10.52 -9.31
C ILE A 94 5.56 -10.20 -7.86
N ALA A 95 4.83 -11.09 -7.21
CA ALA A 95 4.49 -10.99 -5.80
C ALA A 95 4.66 -12.35 -5.10
N PRO A 96 4.95 -12.36 -3.78
CA PRO A 96 5.24 -13.60 -3.04
C PRO A 96 4.00 -14.43 -2.69
N SER A 97 2.79 -13.87 -2.81
CA SER A 97 1.52 -14.55 -2.53
C SER A 97 0.34 -13.77 -3.13
N ALA A 98 -0.84 -14.38 -3.16
CA ALA A 98 -2.05 -13.78 -3.73
C ALA A 98 -2.52 -12.52 -2.99
N LEU A 99 -2.50 -12.50 -1.66
CA LEU A 99 -2.89 -11.32 -0.88
C LEU A 99 -1.98 -10.11 -1.14
N VAL A 100 -0.67 -10.36 -1.27
CA VAL A 100 0.32 -9.31 -1.59
C VAL A 100 0.24 -8.94 -3.08
N GLY A 101 -0.04 -9.91 -3.95
CA GLY A 101 -0.18 -9.69 -5.39
C GLY A 101 -1.37 -8.80 -5.74
N ALA A 102 -2.53 -9.03 -5.12
CA ALA A 102 -3.70 -8.17 -5.31
C ALA A 102 -3.44 -6.71 -4.90
N MET A 103 -2.79 -6.51 -3.74
CA MET A 103 -2.32 -5.21 -3.29
C MET A 103 -1.41 -4.56 -4.31
N PHE A 104 -0.33 -5.25 -4.68
CA PHE A 104 0.67 -4.69 -5.59
C PHE A 104 0.09 -4.37 -6.98
N MET A 105 -0.88 -5.16 -7.46
CA MET A 105 -1.60 -4.86 -8.70
C MET A 105 -2.43 -3.58 -8.60
N ALA A 106 -3.14 -3.36 -7.49
CA ALA A 106 -3.86 -2.12 -7.23
C ALA A 106 -2.91 -0.91 -7.19
N GLU A 107 -1.79 -1.03 -6.45
CA GLU A 107 -0.77 0.03 -6.36
C GLU A 107 -0.22 0.43 -7.74
N LEU A 108 0.03 -0.54 -8.63
CA LEU A 108 0.52 -0.24 -9.98
C LEU A 108 -0.56 0.38 -10.88
N GLN A 109 -1.82 0.04 -10.67
CA GLN A 109 -2.95 0.55 -11.45
C GLN A 109 -3.29 2.01 -11.09
N THR A 110 -3.22 2.35 -9.81
CA THR A 110 -3.63 3.66 -9.29
C THR A 110 -2.46 4.58 -8.94
N GLY A 111 -1.30 3.99 -8.65
CA GLY A 111 -0.13 4.66 -8.13
C GLY A 111 -0.16 4.90 -6.62
N LEU A 112 -1.16 4.41 -5.88
CA LEU A 112 -1.26 4.60 -4.43
C LEU A 112 -0.47 3.53 -3.67
N LEU A 113 0.15 3.92 -2.55
CA LEU A 113 0.98 3.04 -1.72
C LEU A 113 0.15 2.38 -0.63
N THR A 114 0.16 1.04 -0.60
CA THR A 114 -0.60 0.22 0.32
C THR A 114 0.32 -0.77 1.04
N ALA A 115 0.08 -1.00 2.33
CA ALA A 115 0.72 -2.06 3.11
C ALA A 115 -0.33 -3.10 3.52
N ALA A 116 0.05 -4.39 3.48
CA ALA A 116 -0.80 -5.52 3.84
C ALA A 116 -0.33 -6.17 5.15
N HIS A 117 -1.30 -6.45 6.02
CA HIS A 117 -1.09 -6.98 7.36
C HIS A 117 -2.05 -8.14 7.62
N ASP A 118 -1.60 -9.16 8.36
CA ASP A 118 -2.45 -10.22 8.89
C ASP A 118 -3.32 -9.65 10.01
N LEU A 119 -4.65 -9.65 9.83
CA LEU A 119 -5.59 -9.05 10.77
C LEU A 119 -5.49 -9.70 12.17
N ILE A 120 -5.20 -11.00 12.24
CA ILE A 120 -5.12 -11.73 13.51
C ILE A 120 -3.89 -11.32 14.32
N ALA A 121 -2.86 -10.77 13.67
CA ALA A 121 -1.64 -10.31 14.33
C ALA A 121 -1.75 -8.89 14.92
N LEU A 122 -2.87 -8.19 14.73
CA LEU A 122 -3.03 -6.79 15.13
C LEU A 122 -3.60 -6.61 16.54
N GLU A 123 -3.10 -5.60 17.25
CA GLU A 123 -3.65 -5.15 18.54
C GLU A 123 -4.41 -3.82 18.40
N LEU A 124 -5.64 -3.90 17.90
CA LEU A 124 -6.49 -2.74 17.59
C LEU A 124 -6.75 -1.80 18.81
N PRO A 125 -7.05 -0.49 18.58
CA PRO A 125 -7.28 0.17 17.30
C PRO A 125 -5.98 0.62 16.61
N LEU A 126 -6.09 0.90 15.32
CA LEU A 126 -5.01 1.49 14.54
C LEU A 126 -4.96 3.01 14.70
N MET A 127 -3.77 3.57 14.54
CA MET A 127 -3.54 5.01 14.49
C MET A 127 -2.52 5.34 13.42
N ALA A 128 -2.88 6.24 12.51
CA ALA A 128 -1.95 6.92 11.62
C ALA A 128 -1.31 8.09 12.37
N ASP A 129 0.00 8.22 12.25
CA ASP A 129 0.79 9.21 12.98
C ASP A 129 1.98 9.69 12.13
N ILE A 130 2.72 10.67 12.65
CA ILE A 130 3.89 11.26 11.99
C ILE A 130 5.11 11.15 12.90
N ALA A 131 6.21 10.63 12.36
CA ALA A 131 7.40 10.31 13.13
C ALA A 131 8.09 11.57 13.69
N SER A 132 8.54 11.51 14.94
CA SER A 132 9.46 12.46 15.53
C SER A 132 10.92 12.16 15.16
N GLY A 133 11.21 10.91 14.77
CA GLY A 133 12.56 10.42 14.50
C GLY A 133 13.12 9.50 15.59
N GLU A 134 12.33 9.23 16.64
CA GLU A 134 12.70 8.35 17.76
C GLU A 134 12.01 6.98 17.67
N GLU A 135 10.99 6.87 16.82
CA GLU A 135 10.23 5.65 16.66
C GLU A 135 11.01 4.61 15.85
N SER A 136 10.83 3.34 16.21
CA SER A 136 11.50 2.25 15.51
C SER A 136 10.67 0.96 15.50
N TYR A 137 10.97 0.09 14.54
CA TYR A 137 10.32 -1.22 14.40
C TYR A 137 11.22 -2.22 13.66
N GLN A 138 10.81 -3.48 13.63
CA GLN A 138 11.49 -4.51 12.83
C GLN A 138 10.83 -4.62 11.46
N ARG A 139 11.61 -4.44 10.39
CA ARG A 139 11.15 -4.62 9.00
C ARG A 139 10.97 -6.10 8.67
N LEU A 140 10.34 -6.41 7.54
CA LEU A 140 10.09 -7.78 7.08
C LEU A 140 11.30 -8.73 7.12
N ASP A 141 12.52 -8.22 6.92
CA ASP A 141 13.77 -9.00 6.97
C ASP A 141 14.32 -9.18 8.40
N GLY A 142 13.60 -8.71 9.43
CA GLY A 142 13.97 -8.74 10.83
C GLY A 142 14.94 -7.62 11.25
N THR A 143 15.37 -6.77 10.32
CA THR A 143 16.28 -5.66 10.63
C THR A 143 15.57 -4.57 11.43
N HIS A 144 16.29 -3.97 12.37
CA HIS A 144 15.80 -2.82 13.13
C HIS A 144 15.82 -1.56 12.27
N GLN A 145 14.74 -0.78 12.31
CA GLN A 145 14.58 0.44 11.53
C GLN A 145 14.06 1.57 12.39
N GLU A 146 14.86 2.62 12.52
CA GLU A 146 14.44 3.91 13.06
C GLU A 146 13.74 4.74 11.96
N LEU A 147 12.60 5.34 12.29
CA LEU A 147 11.89 6.23 11.38
C LEU A 147 12.61 7.57 11.26
N LYS A 148 12.52 8.17 10.08
CA LYS A 148 12.96 9.56 9.91
C LYS A 148 11.84 10.48 10.38
N ALA A 149 12.20 11.56 11.06
CA ALA A 149 11.25 12.62 11.41
C ALA A 149 10.44 13.05 10.17
N GLY A 150 9.12 13.14 10.32
CA GLY A 150 8.19 13.48 9.25
C GLY A 150 7.65 12.29 8.45
N ASP A 151 8.18 11.07 8.62
CA ASP A 151 7.63 9.88 7.96
C ASP A 151 6.21 9.60 8.46
N LEU A 152 5.34 9.19 7.55
CA LEU A 152 3.98 8.77 7.87
C LEU A 152 4.01 7.29 8.20
N TYR A 153 3.40 6.93 9.32
CA TYR A 153 3.35 5.54 9.74
C TYR A 153 2.00 5.21 10.35
N ILE A 154 1.68 3.93 10.35
CA ILE A 154 0.53 3.38 11.05
C ILE A 154 1.01 2.43 12.13
N ARG A 155 0.42 2.54 13.30
CA ARG A 155 0.67 1.67 14.45
C ARG A 155 -0.63 1.13 15.04
N ASP A 156 -0.51 0.06 15.78
CA ASP A 156 -1.56 -0.45 16.67
C ASP A 156 -1.17 -0.16 18.13
N ARG A 157 -1.76 -0.88 19.10
CA ARG A 157 -1.40 -0.74 20.52
C ARG A 157 -0.03 -1.30 20.88
N GLN A 158 0.49 -2.22 20.08
CA GLN A 158 1.75 -2.90 20.34
C GLN A 158 2.93 -2.19 19.67
N GLY A 159 2.75 -1.68 18.45
CA GLY A 159 3.83 -1.01 17.74
C GLY A 159 3.49 -0.62 16.30
N ILE A 160 4.50 -0.16 15.57
CA ILE A 160 4.37 0.24 14.17
C ILE A 160 4.12 -0.98 13.29
N LEU A 161 3.14 -0.86 12.40
CA LEU A 161 2.78 -1.84 11.37
C LEU A 161 3.52 -1.55 10.08
N SER A 162 3.57 -0.29 9.67
CA SER A 162 4.24 0.13 8.45
C SER A 162 4.55 1.62 8.48
N SER A 163 5.51 2.04 7.65
CA SER A 163 5.72 3.45 7.31
C SER A 163 5.87 3.63 5.81
N VAL A 164 5.58 4.84 5.32
CA VAL A 164 5.65 5.15 3.88
C VAL A 164 7.06 4.93 3.34
N ILE A 165 8.09 5.33 4.08
CA ILE A 165 9.47 5.31 3.59
C ILE A 165 10.18 3.97 3.77
N TYR A 166 9.74 3.14 4.72
CA TYR A 166 10.45 1.92 5.10
C TYR A 166 9.63 0.62 4.94
N GLY A 167 8.34 0.75 4.65
CA GLY A 167 7.46 -0.37 4.33
C GLY A 167 6.86 -1.04 5.58
N PRO A 168 6.40 -2.30 5.47
CA PRO A 168 5.74 -3.00 6.55
C PRO A 168 6.69 -3.69 7.54
N ASP A 169 6.15 -3.96 8.73
CA ASP A 169 6.81 -4.61 9.85
C ASP A 169 6.82 -6.14 9.72
N HIS A 170 7.73 -6.77 10.48
CA HIS A 170 7.86 -8.22 10.51
C HIS A 170 6.68 -8.90 11.21
N ARG A 171 6.19 -8.33 12.31
CA ARG A 171 5.26 -9.03 13.22
C ARG A 171 3.92 -9.28 12.54
N THR A 172 3.39 -8.28 11.84
CA THR A 172 2.05 -8.33 11.25
C THR A 172 2.04 -8.75 9.78
N ARG A 173 3.18 -9.18 9.24
CA ARG A 173 3.30 -9.62 7.84
C ARG A 173 2.27 -10.70 7.47
N ILE A 174 1.84 -10.67 6.21
CA ILE A 174 1.11 -11.76 5.58
C ILE A 174 1.94 -13.05 5.62
N LYS A 175 1.30 -14.16 5.99
CA LYS A 175 1.88 -15.52 6.11
C LYS A 175 1.11 -16.49 5.21
N PRO A 176 1.64 -17.71 4.95
CA PRO A 176 0.91 -18.73 4.20
C PRO A 176 -0.47 -19.10 4.80
N GLY A 177 -0.63 -18.99 6.12
CA GLY A 177 -1.88 -19.29 6.82
C GLY A 177 -2.82 -18.10 7.05
N THR A 178 -2.49 -16.90 6.55
CA THR A 178 -3.35 -15.72 6.71
C THR A 178 -4.66 -15.93 5.95
N ASN A 179 -5.80 -15.77 6.63
CA ASN A 179 -7.15 -15.82 6.03
C ASN A 179 -7.93 -14.49 6.20
N GLN A 180 -7.35 -13.55 6.93
CA GLN A 180 -7.96 -12.25 7.23
C GLN A 180 -6.86 -11.20 7.12
N ALA A 181 -7.12 -10.15 6.36
CA ALA A 181 -6.10 -9.17 6.04
C ALA A 181 -6.61 -7.75 6.28
N VAL A 182 -5.68 -6.88 6.66
CA VAL A 182 -5.86 -5.43 6.71
C VAL A 182 -4.91 -4.80 5.72
N TYR A 183 -5.45 -3.93 4.89
CA TYR A 183 -4.72 -3.09 3.96
C TYR A 183 -4.81 -1.65 4.41
N THR A 184 -3.66 -1.01 4.55
CA THR A 184 -3.56 0.40 4.91
C THR A 184 -2.89 1.18 3.79
N THR A 185 -3.59 2.18 3.25
CA THR A 185 -3.12 2.97 2.12
C THR A 185 -2.82 4.40 2.56
N TYR A 186 -1.66 4.92 2.15
CA TYR A 186 -1.14 6.21 2.59
C TYR A 186 -1.33 7.29 1.53
N GLY A 187 -2.19 8.27 1.75
CA GLY A 187 -2.36 9.42 0.87
C GLY A 187 -1.65 10.66 1.41
N PRO A 188 -0.41 10.97 0.99
CA PRO A 188 0.19 12.26 1.29
C PRO A 188 -0.60 13.42 0.63
N PRO A 189 -0.31 14.69 0.97
CA PRO A 189 -1.01 15.85 0.40
C PRO A 189 -1.02 15.82 -1.13
N GLY A 190 -2.20 16.06 -1.71
CA GLY A 190 -2.44 15.93 -3.15
C GLY A 190 -3.13 14.63 -3.57
N ILE A 191 -3.25 13.64 -2.67
CA ILE A 191 -4.09 12.46 -2.90
C ILE A 191 -5.50 12.71 -2.36
N SER A 192 -6.50 12.58 -3.22
CA SER A 192 -7.90 12.81 -2.84
C SER A 192 -8.55 11.58 -2.20
N ARG A 193 -9.56 11.82 -1.37
CA ARG A 193 -10.44 10.78 -0.82
C ARG A 193 -11.07 9.90 -1.90
N LYS A 194 -11.40 10.47 -3.07
CA LYS A 194 -11.95 9.71 -4.19
C LYS A 194 -10.94 8.70 -4.75
N GLN A 195 -9.69 9.12 -4.97
CA GLN A 195 -8.63 8.22 -5.44
C GLN A 195 -8.34 7.12 -4.42
N MET A 196 -8.38 7.47 -3.13
CA MET A 196 -8.23 6.49 -2.05
C MET A 196 -9.36 5.45 -2.06
N LEU A 197 -10.62 5.87 -2.20
CA LEU A 197 -11.75 4.94 -2.31
C LEU A 197 -11.62 4.04 -3.54
N GLU A 198 -11.26 4.61 -4.69
CA GLU A 198 -11.05 3.87 -5.94
C GLU A 198 -9.96 2.81 -5.80
N GLU A 199 -8.82 3.13 -5.18
CA GLU A 199 -7.75 2.17 -4.87
C GLU A 199 -8.25 1.00 -4.00
N LEU A 200 -8.96 1.28 -2.91
CA LEU A 200 -9.46 0.24 -2.02
C LEU A 200 -10.51 -0.66 -2.70
N GLU A 201 -11.35 -0.10 -3.58
CA GLU A 201 -12.32 -0.87 -4.37
C GLU A 201 -11.65 -1.74 -5.44
N ILE A 202 -10.64 -1.21 -6.14
CA ILE A 202 -9.82 -1.97 -7.10
C ILE A 202 -9.11 -3.13 -6.39
N LEU A 203 -8.49 -2.84 -5.25
CA LEU A 203 -7.83 -3.84 -4.41
C LEU A 203 -8.78 -4.96 -4.03
N GLU A 204 -9.97 -4.64 -3.51
CA GLU A 204 -10.95 -5.68 -3.19
C GLU A 204 -11.38 -6.47 -4.42
N GLY A 205 -11.55 -5.82 -5.58
CA GLY A 205 -11.82 -6.49 -6.84
C GLY A 205 -10.79 -7.57 -7.16
N TYR A 206 -9.50 -7.26 -6.99
CA TYR A 206 -8.43 -8.25 -7.16
C TYR A 206 -8.46 -9.37 -6.12
N LEU A 207 -8.80 -9.07 -4.86
CA LEU A 207 -8.96 -10.09 -3.82
C LEU A 207 -10.07 -11.09 -4.17
N ARG A 208 -11.19 -10.60 -4.68
CA ARG A 208 -12.34 -11.43 -5.07
C ARG A 208 -12.05 -12.41 -6.21
N LEU A 209 -10.99 -12.19 -6.99
CA LEU A 209 -10.58 -13.13 -8.05
C LEU A 209 -10.13 -14.49 -7.52
N PHE A 210 -9.60 -14.55 -6.29
CA PHE A 210 -9.16 -15.80 -5.66
C PHE A 210 -9.88 -16.12 -4.36
N ALA A 211 -10.59 -15.15 -3.78
CA ALA A 211 -11.45 -15.30 -2.62
C ALA A 211 -12.87 -14.76 -2.91
N PRO A 212 -13.68 -15.43 -3.74
CA PRO A 212 -15.01 -14.96 -4.10
C PRO A 212 -15.95 -14.83 -2.89
N GLN A 213 -15.75 -15.65 -1.86
CA GLN A 213 -16.47 -15.64 -0.58
C GLN A 213 -15.99 -14.56 0.40
N LEU A 214 -15.04 -13.71 0.01
CA LEU A 214 -14.49 -12.65 0.86
C LEU A 214 -15.60 -11.78 1.46
N GLU A 215 -15.47 -11.56 2.77
CA GLU A 215 -16.33 -10.68 3.55
C GLU A 215 -15.59 -9.37 3.83
N ARG A 216 -16.19 -8.24 3.44
CA ARG A 216 -15.66 -6.90 3.75
C ARG A 216 -16.11 -6.53 5.16
N GLU A 217 -15.17 -6.43 6.08
CA GLU A 217 -15.41 -5.94 7.44
C GLU A 217 -15.47 -4.43 7.49
N ILE A 218 -14.54 -3.77 6.79
CA ILE A 218 -14.46 -2.32 6.73
C ILE A 218 -13.85 -1.86 5.40
N LEU A 219 -14.38 -0.76 4.89
CA LEU A 219 -13.74 0.09 3.89
C LEU A 219 -13.93 1.52 4.36
N GLU A 220 -12.85 2.14 4.83
CA GLU A 220 -12.86 3.45 5.48
C GLU A 220 -11.78 4.35 4.87
N VAL A 221 -12.14 5.62 4.68
CA VAL A 221 -11.18 6.66 4.27
C VAL A 221 -11.35 7.87 5.17
N LEU A 222 -10.26 8.21 5.86
CA LEU A 222 -10.11 9.32 6.81
C LEU A 222 -9.44 10.53 6.19
#